data_AF-A0A3L6KXB5-F1
#
_entry.id   AF-A0A3L6KXB5-F1
#
_cell.length_a   1.000
_cell.length_b   1.000
_cell.length_c   1.000
_cell.angle_alpha   90.00
_cell.angle_beta   90.00
_cell.angle_gamma   90.00
#
_symmetry.space_group_name_H-M   'P 1'
#
loop_
_entity.id
_entity.type
_entity.pdbx_description
1 polymer ?
#
loop_
_entity_poly.entity_id
_entity_poly.type
_entity_poly.pdbx_seq_one_letter_code
_entity_poly.pdbx_strand_id
1 'polypeptide(L)'
;MNRQRVTTQLTTEAAKVAATCGMLAGRIEEFVHVFYQAHRQPGTSFWYNTGGARAAADVLCLDANGELEQAVSLENKARPDLNTPYKALGNLQSGGAHTSATNCKLQNGENTKNVYLNSQTNNLQIKWGGGLFTTPNSDRVIASTDWEPNGKAGVTAGIYKECENSIAAFDRTAEAAEAETQLLIKLEGDEAPTLGPKEIAKDEFHKDIPKNKLTITAADLKTVHEKLHRFRKSHNKEEENLRGARLHFLQQQLQLNKTTCELGVKHTSKDYCEVTDTEPPKCDGKEQ
;
A
#
# COMPACT_ATOMS: atom_id res chain seq x y z
N MET A 1 9.90 -23.30 -8.28
CA MET A 1 9.87 -21.83 -8.29
C MET A 1 10.72 -21.35 -7.12
N ASN A 2 11.64 -20.40 -7.33
CA ASN A 2 12.52 -19.95 -6.24
C ASN A 2 11.67 -19.16 -5.24
N ARG A 3 11.53 -19.66 -4.01
CA ARG A 3 10.75 -19.02 -2.93
C ARG A 3 11.20 -17.57 -2.73
N GLN A 4 12.50 -17.32 -2.90
CA GLN A 4 13.09 -15.98 -2.85
C GLN A 4 12.56 -15.06 -3.96
N ARG A 5 12.33 -15.56 -5.18
CA ARG A 5 11.77 -14.77 -6.29
C ARG A 5 10.33 -14.34 -6.02
N VAL A 6 9.50 -15.24 -5.48
CA VAL A 6 8.11 -14.94 -5.11
C VAL A 6 8.07 -13.94 -3.96
N THR A 7 8.89 -14.13 -2.92
CA THR A 7 9.01 -13.17 -1.82
C THR A 7 9.48 -11.81 -2.33
N THR A 8 10.52 -11.73 -3.16
CA THR A 8 10.99 -10.46 -3.73
C THR A 8 9.91 -9.76 -4.56
N GLN A 9 9.15 -10.51 -5.36
CA GLN A 9 8.06 -9.95 -6.17
C GLN A 9 6.93 -9.41 -5.28
N LEU A 10 6.51 -10.16 -4.25
CA LEU A 10 5.52 -9.70 -3.27
C LEU A 10 5.99 -8.44 -2.53
N THR A 11 7.23 -8.41 -2.07
CA THR A 11 7.79 -7.24 -1.38
C THR A 11 7.87 -6.01 -2.30
N THR A 12 8.24 -6.21 -3.57
CA THR A 12 8.31 -5.12 -4.56
C THR A 12 6.94 -4.53 -4.84
N GLU A 13 5.93 -5.37 -5.08
CA GLU A 13 4.56 -4.89 -5.31
C GLU A 13 3.97 -4.26 -4.04
N ALA A 14 4.22 -4.83 -2.86
CA ALA A 14 3.79 -4.23 -1.59
C ALA A 14 4.40 -2.84 -1.36
N ALA A 15 5.71 -2.69 -1.60
CA ALA A 15 6.39 -1.40 -1.48
C ALA A 15 5.85 -0.37 -2.48
N LYS A 16 5.56 -0.80 -3.71
CA LYS A 16 4.97 0.06 -4.74
C LYS A 16 3.55 0.52 -4.37
N VAL A 17 2.72 -0.38 -3.85
CA VAL A 17 1.39 -0.03 -3.31
C VAL A 17 1.52 0.98 -2.19
N ALA A 18 2.37 0.71 -1.19
CA ALA A 18 2.57 1.58 -0.05
C ALA A 18 3.02 2.99 -0.48
N ALA A 19 3.99 3.08 -1.40
CA ALA A 19 4.48 4.35 -1.90
C ALA A 19 3.42 5.12 -2.70
N THR A 20 2.72 4.45 -3.63
CA THR A 20 1.74 5.08 -4.52
C THR A 20 0.52 5.56 -3.73
N CYS A 21 -0.04 4.69 -2.90
CA CYS A 21 -1.22 5.00 -2.11
C CYS A 21 -0.89 5.97 -0.96
N GLY A 22 0.25 5.80 -0.28
CA GLY A 22 0.69 6.69 0.78
C GLY A 22 0.93 8.13 0.31
N MET A 23 1.51 8.31 -0.88
CA MET A 23 1.68 9.65 -1.48
C MET A 23 0.34 10.33 -1.75
N LEU A 24 -0.65 9.59 -2.25
CA LEU A 24 -1.98 10.14 -2.54
C LEU A 24 -2.75 10.45 -1.26
N ALA A 25 -2.66 9.57 -0.26
CA ALA A 25 -3.24 9.79 1.07
C ALA A 25 -2.67 11.06 1.71
N GLY A 26 -1.34 11.21 1.74
CA GLY A 26 -0.69 12.40 2.32
C GLY A 26 -1.10 13.71 1.62
N ARG A 27 -1.36 13.68 0.30
CA ARG A 27 -1.88 14.86 -0.41
C ARG A 27 -3.30 15.23 0.01
N ILE A 28 -4.16 14.24 0.28
CA ILE A 28 -5.53 14.45 0.76
C ILE A 28 -5.49 14.94 2.21
N GLU A 29 -4.67 14.31 3.05
CA GLU A 29 -4.46 14.67 4.46
C GLU A 29 -4.03 16.13 4.58
N GLU A 30 -3.03 16.56 3.82
CA GLU A 30 -2.57 17.95 3.84
C GLU A 30 -3.65 18.92 3.37
N PHE A 31 -4.39 18.57 2.31
CA PHE A 31 -5.52 19.38 1.86
C PHE A 31 -6.57 19.56 2.96
N VAL A 32 -6.99 18.47 3.59
CA VAL A 32 -7.98 18.50 4.69
C VAL A 32 -7.45 19.27 5.88
N HIS A 33 -6.20 19.05 6.28
CA HIS A 33 -5.59 19.68 7.43
C HIS A 33 -5.40 21.19 7.25
N VAL A 34 -4.96 21.67 6.09
CA VAL A 34 -4.87 23.12 5.80
C VAL A 34 -6.24 23.79 5.92
N PHE A 35 -7.28 23.15 5.37
CA PHE A 35 -8.65 23.68 5.45
C PHE A 35 -9.19 23.64 6.87
N TYR A 36 -8.85 22.60 7.62
CA TYR A 36 -9.16 22.51 9.04
C TYR A 36 -8.43 23.62 9.83
N GLN A 37 -7.15 23.88 9.63
CA GLN A 37 -6.48 24.97 10.36
C GLN A 37 -7.03 26.35 9.99
N ALA A 38 -7.37 26.55 8.71
CA ALA A 38 -7.94 27.80 8.24
C ALA A 38 -9.33 28.09 8.82
N HIS A 39 -10.18 27.10 9.11
CA HIS A 39 -11.51 27.37 9.68
C HIS A 39 -11.46 27.79 11.16
N ARG A 40 -10.36 27.51 11.86
CA ARG A 40 -10.19 27.85 13.28
C ARG A 40 -9.89 29.33 13.50
N GLN A 41 -9.61 30.08 12.44
CA GLN A 41 -9.36 31.51 12.57
C GLN A 41 -10.66 32.26 12.89
N PRO A 42 -10.61 33.29 13.77
CA PRO A 42 -11.78 34.12 14.05
C PRO A 42 -12.36 34.73 12.76
N GLY A 43 -13.66 34.55 12.53
CA GLY A 43 -14.37 35.10 11.37
C GLY A 43 -14.34 34.24 10.10
N THR A 44 -13.70 33.07 10.11
CA THR A 44 -13.61 32.17 8.95
C THR A 44 -14.34 30.86 9.21
N SER A 45 -15.67 30.85 9.14
CA SER A 45 -16.45 29.63 9.37
C SER A 45 -16.90 28.99 8.06
N PHE A 46 -16.42 27.77 7.81
CA PHE A 46 -16.70 27.01 6.58
C PHE A 46 -16.62 25.47 6.74
N TRP A 47 -16.39 24.98 7.95
CA TRP A 47 -16.23 23.55 8.25
C TRP A 47 -17.47 23.00 8.96
N TYR A 48 -18.44 22.48 8.19
CA TYR A 48 -19.77 22.14 8.68
C TYR A 48 -20.24 20.72 8.32
N ASN A 49 -21.17 20.19 9.10
CA ASN A 49 -21.98 19.01 8.80
C ASN A 49 -23.47 19.39 8.80
N THR A 50 -24.33 18.41 8.52
CA THR A 50 -25.78 18.56 8.64
C THR A 50 -26.17 18.70 10.12
N GLY A 51 -26.11 19.92 10.66
CA GLY A 51 -26.48 20.20 12.06
C GLY A 51 -25.57 21.19 12.80
N GLY A 52 -24.41 21.54 12.25
CA GLY A 52 -23.53 22.53 12.87
C GLY A 52 -22.09 22.49 12.37
N ALA A 53 -21.20 23.12 13.13
CA ALA A 53 -19.76 23.04 12.87
C ALA A 53 -19.29 21.59 13.10
N ARG A 54 -18.43 21.09 12.21
CA ARG A 54 -17.74 19.81 12.40
C ARG A 54 -16.65 19.96 13.46
N ALA A 55 -16.53 18.98 14.34
CA ALA A 55 -15.38 18.84 15.23
C ALA A 55 -14.20 18.16 14.52
N ALA A 56 -13.00 18.25 15.10
CA ALA A 56 -11.82 17.53 14.63
C ALA A 56 -12.09 16.01 14.51
N ALA A 57 -12.72 15.45 15.55
CA ALA A 57 -13.07 14.03 15.64
C ALA A 57 -14.06 13.54 14.55
N ASP A 58 -14.73 14.45 13.83
CA ASP A 58 -15.59 14.10 12.69
C ASP A 58 -14.78 13.80 11.41
N VAL A 59 -13.45 13.95 11.48
CA VAL A 59 -12.53 13.85 10.35
C VAL A 59 -11.53 12.75 10.64
N LEU A 60 -11.60 11.66 9.90
CA LEU A 60 -10.83 10.43 10.19
C LEU A 60 -9.30 10.60 10.17
N CYS A 61 -8.77 11.62 9.50
CA CYS A 61 -7.33 11.88 9.44
C CYS A 61 -6.85 12.88 10.49
N LEU A 62 -7.72 13.34 11.40
CA LEU A 62 -7.38 14.29 12.44
C LEU A 62 -7.63 13.71 13.83
N ASP A 63 -6.75 14.04 14.77
CA ASP A 63 -6.91 13.70 16.17
C ASP A 63 -7.91 14.66 16.86
N ALA A 64 -8.15 14.46 18.16
CA ALA A 64 -9.05 15.33 18.93
C ALA A 64 -8.59 16.80 19.02
N ASN A 65 -7.30 17.07 18.80
CA ASN A 65 -6.70 18.41 18.79
C ASN A 65 -6.73 19.06 17.39
N GLY A 66 -7.07 18.27 16.36
CA GLY A 66 -7.06 18.68 14.97
C GLY A 66 -5.69 18.63 14.31
N GLU A 67 -4.77 17.85 14.87
CA GLU A 67 -3.49 17.49 14.25
C GLU A 67 -3.66 16.25 13.37
N LEU A 68 -2.76 16.06 12.40
CA LEU A 68 -2.78 14.86 11.56
C LEU A 68 -2.50 13.60 12.40
N GLU A 69 -3.38 12.61 12.29
CA GLU A 69 -3.18 11.30 12.88
C GLU A 69 -1.94 10.61 12.28
N GLN A 70 -1.17 9.92 13.11
CA GLN A 70 -0.03 9.16 12.61
C GLN A 70 -0.49 7.91 11.89
N ALA A 71 0.18 7.58 10.79
CA ALA A 71 -0.02 6.31 10.12
C ALA A 71 0.36 5.16 11.05
N VAL A 72 -0.64 4.42 11.52
CA VAL A 72 -0.44 3.23 12.36
C VAL A 72 -0.40 1.98 11.49
N SER A 73 0.47 1.03 11.87
CA SER A 73 0.40 -0.32 11.31
C SER A 73 -0.91 -0.96 11.76
N LEU A 74 -1.72 -1.38 10.80
CA LEU A 74 -2.98 -2.06 11.07
C LEU A 74 -2.74 -3.54 10.87
N GLU A 75 -2.70 -4.31 11.96
CA GLU A 75 -2.26 -5.71 11.90
C GLU A 75 -3.20 -6.62 11.09
N ASN A 76 -4.45 -6.23 10.83
CA ASN A 76 -5.36 -6.96 9.94
C ASN A 76 -6.52 -6.05 9.53
N LYS A 77 -6.40 -5.35 8.40
CA LYS A 77 -7.58 -4.78 7.73
C LYS A 77 -7.77 -5.41 6.37
N ALA A 78 -9.05 -5.64 6.05
CA ALA A 78 -9.50 -6.01 4.73
C ALA A 78 -8.98 -4.99 3.69
N ARG A 79 -8.85 -5.46 2.44
CA ARG A 79 -8.52 -4.62 1.28
C ARG A 79 -9.33 -3.30 1.34
N PRO A 80 -8.67 -2.13 1.26
CA PRO A 80 -9.38 -0.87 1.31
C PRO A 80 -10.28 -0.70 0.07
N ASP A 81 -11.49 -0.19 0.28
CA ASP A 81 -12.39 0.20 -0.82
C ASP A 81 -12.16 1.66 -1.20
N LEU A 82 -11.47 1.87 -2.31
CA LEU A 82 -11.24 3.20 -2.88
C LEU A 82 -12.41 3.69 -3.75
N ASN A 83 -13.19 2.77 -4.31
CA ASN A 83 -14.12 3.07 -5.37
C ASN A 83 -15.41 3.71 -4.84
N THR A 84 -15.94 3.21 -3.73
CA THR A 84 -17.14 3.76 -3.09
C THR A 84 -16.95 5.22 -2.65
N PRO A 85 -15.93 5.60 -1.85
CA PRO A 85 -15.73 7.00 -1.46
C PRO A 85 -15.43 7.90 -2.65
N TYR A 86 -14.67 7.41 -3.64
CA TYR A 86 -14.36 8.17 -4.85
C TYR A 86 -15.64 8.49 -5.66
N LYS A 87 -16.55 7.53 -5.83
CA LYS A 87 -17.85 7.77 -6.48
C LYS A 87 -18.76 8.71 -5.69
N ALA A 88 -18.74 8.61 -4.36
CA ALA A 88 -19.54 9.47 -3.50
C ALA A 88 -19.19 10.96 -3.72
N LEU A 89 -17.90 11.28 -3.89
CA LEU A 89 -17.45 12.63 -4.23
C LEU A 89 -17.97 13.11 -5.59
N GLY A 90 -17.97 12.25 -6.61
CA GLY A 90 -18.44 12.61 -7.96
C GLY A 90 -19.95 12.85 -8.06
N ASN A 91 -20.71 12.25 -7.14
CA ASN A 91 -22.17 12.32 -7.05
C ASN A 91 -22.68 13.38 -6.06
N LEU A 92 -21.80 14.26 -5.54
CA LEU A 92 -22.21 15.36 -4.68
C LEU A 92 -23.15 16.31 -5.44
N GLN A 93 -24.46 16.12 -5.31
CA GLN A 93 -25.47 16.92 -6.02
C GLN A 93 -25.56 18.36 -5.51
N SER A 94 -25.19 18.60 -4.25
CA SER A 94 -25.19 19.91 -3.61
C SER A 94 -24.40 19.96 -2.29
N GLY A 95 -23.84 18.84 -1.82
CA GLY A 95 -23.14 18.77 -0.52
C GLY A 95 -21.78 19.49 -0.46
N GLY A 96 -21.27 19.99 -1.59
CA GLY A 96 -20.13 20.91 -1.64
C GLY A 96 -20.53 22.36 -1.95
N ALA A 97 -21.83 22.61 -2.19
CA ALA A 97 -22.35 23.90 -2.60
C ALA A 97 -22.53 24.82 -1.37
N HIS A 98 -21.51 25.62 -1.08
CA HIS A 98 -21.60 26.67 -0.09
C HIS A 98 -22.23 27.93 -0.69
N THR A 99 -23.30 28.42 -0.07
CA THR A 99 -23.84 29.76 -0.34
C THR A 99 -22.78 30.82 -0.02
N SER A 100 -22.79 31.94 -0.73
CA SER A 100 -21.82 33.06 -0.68
C SER A 100 -21.50 33.69 0.70
N ALA A 101 -22.08 33.17 1.79
CA ALA A 101 -21.94 33.67 3.16
C ALA A 101 -20.83 32.98 3.99
N THR A 102 -20.20 31.90 3.50
CA THR A 102 -19.14 31.20 4.24
C THR A 102 -17.76 31.59 3.74
N ASN A 103 -16.95 32.15 4.64
CA ASN A 103 -15.68 32.86 4.37
C ASN A 103 -14.48 31.95 4.04
N CYS A 104 -14.66 30.77 3.42
CA CYS A 104 -13.51 29.97 3.00
C CYS A 104 -12.84 30.58 1.78
N LYS A 105 -11.96 31.55 2.01
CA LYS A 105 -11.19 32.18 0.93
C LYS A 105 -10.42 31.13 0.12
N LEU A 106 -9.86 30.10 0.77
CA LEU A 106 -9.08 29.03 0.13
C LEU A 106 -9.83 28.19 -0.91
N GLN A 107 -11.15 28.38 -1.07
CA GLN A 107 -11.95 27.75 -2.11
C GLN A 107 -12.18 28.64 -3.33
N ASN A 108 -11.79 29.92 -3.28
CA ASN A 108 -12.12 30.90 -4.29
C ASN A 108 -10.85 31.40 -5.01
N GLY A 109 -10.80 31.16 -6.31
CA GLY A 109 -9.71 31.59 -7.16
C GLY A 109 -9.93 32.92 -7.88
N GLU A 110 -11.01 33.64 -7.62
CA GLU A 110 -11.30 34.93 -8.27
C GLU A 110 -10.28 36.01 -7.87
N ASN A 111 -9.85 36.81 -8.84
CA ASN A 111 -8.85 37.88 -8.66
C ASN A 111 -9.24 38.92 -7.60
N THR A 112 -10.53 39.27 -7.48
CA THR A 112 -10.96 40.32 -6.54
C THR A 112 -10.87 39.90 -5.07
N LYS A 113 -10.71 38.60 -4.80
CA LYS A 113 -10.71 38.05 -3.44
C LYS A 113 -9.33 38.04 -2.77
N ASN A 114 -8.25 38.23 -3.54
CA ASN A 114 -6.85 38.24 -3.07
C ASN A 114 -6.55 37.11 -2.08
N VAL A 115 -6.94 35.88 -2.43
CA VAL A 115 -6.90 34.72 -1.52
C VAL A 115 -5.48 34.17 -1.40
N TYR A 116 -4.85 33.91 -2.54
CA TYR A 116 -3.55 33.23 -2.60
C TYR A 116 -2.39 34.20 -2.72
N LEU A 117 -2.67 35.43 -3.16
CA LEU A 117 -1.69 36.48 -3.37
C LEU A 117 -2.24 37.78 -2.79
N ASN A 118 -1.36 38.58 -2.17
CA ASN A 118 -1.71 39.90 -1.64
C ASN A 118 -2.21 40.87 -2.72
N SER A 119 -1.80 40.67 -3.98
CA SER A 119 -2.34 41.36 -5.15
C SER A 119 -2.53 40.35 -6.28
N GLN A 120 -3.76 39.88 -6.43
CA GLN A 120 -4.11 38.90 -7.44
C GLN A 120 -4.75 39.61 -8.64
N THR A 121 -4.09 39.56 -9.80
CA THR A 121 -4.57 40.23 -11.02
C THR A 121 -5.33 39.30 -11.96
N ASN A 122 -5.16 37.98 -11.79
CA ASN A 122 -5.75 36.94 -12.61
C ASN A 122 -6.59 35.96 -11.78
N ASN A 123 -7.57 35.31 -12.41
CA ASN A 123 -8.30 34.22 -11.76
C ASN A 123 -7.39 32.98 -11.73
N LEU A 124 -7.26 32.39 -10.55
CA LEU A 124 -6.46 31.20 -10.27
C LEU A 124 -7.36 29.97 -10.17
N GLN A 125 -6.84 28.82 -10.59
CA GLN A 125 -7.47 27.52 -10.35
C GLN A 125 -6.47 26.66 -9.59
N ILE A 126 -6.59 26.67 -8.27
CA ILE A 126 -5.72 25.92 -7.38
C ILE A 126 -6.23 24.49 -7.28
N LYS A 127 -5.32 23.54 -7.43
CA LYS A 127 -5.60 22.10 -7.36
C LYS A 127 -5.16 21.56 -6.02
N TRP A 128 -6.12 21.14 -5.21
CA TRP A 128 -5.92 20.54 -3.90
C TRP A 128 -6.01 19.02 -3.95
N GLY A 129 -5.42 18.33 -2.96
CA GLY A 129 -5.53 16.87 -2.84
C GLY A 129 -4.90 16.09 -3.99
N GLY A 130 -3.86 16.66 -4.63
CA GLY A 130 -3.26 16.09 -5.84
C GLY A 130 -4.12 16.25 -7.10
N GLY A 131 -5.04 17.22 -7.11
CA GLY A 131 -5.98 17.45 -8.22
C GLY A 131 -7.38 16.93 -7.96
N LEU A 132 -7.69 16.48 -6.74
CA LEU A 132 -9.02 16.01 -6.35
C LEU A 132 -10.07 17.12 -6.41
N PHE A 133 -9.70 18.31 -5.95
CA PHE A 133 -10.53 19.50 -5.94
C PHE A 133 -9.83 20.62 -6.70
N THR A 134 -10.54 21.27 -7.61
CA THR A 134 -10.06 22.45 -8.32
C THR A 134 -10.91 23.65 -7.93
N THR A 135 -10.28 24.73 -7.45
CA THR A 135 -11.04 25.92 -7.11
C THR A 135 -11.70 26.55 -8.33
N PRO A 136 -12.94 27.06 -8.20
CA PRO A 136 -13.53 27.95 -9.18
C PRO A 136 -12.62 29.14 -9.50
N ASN A 137 -12.58 29.51 -10.78
CA ASN A 137 -11.93 30.72 -11.29
C ASN A 137 -12.86 31.96 -11.21
N SER A 138 -13.90 31.92 -10.37
CA SER A 138 -14.93 32.94 -10.22
C SER A 138 -15.55 32.82 -8.83
N ASP A 139 -16.24 33.85 -8.35
CA ASP A 139 -17.01 33.81 -7.10
C ASP A 139 -18.35 33.05 -7.25
N ARG A 140 -18.29 31.84 -7.79
CA ARG A 140 -19.44 30.95 -7.88
C ARG A 140 -19.41 29.92 -6.76
N VAL A 141 -20.60 29.40 -6.47
CA VAL A 141 -20.77 28.22 -5.61
C VAL A 141 -20.03 27.02 -6.21
N ILE A 142 -19.32 26.27 -5.37
CA ILE A 142 -18.64 25.03 -5.77
C ILE A 142 -19.68 24.03 -6.29
N ALA A 143 -19.42 23.46 -7.46
CA ALA A 143 -20.25 22.46 -8.10
C ALA A 143 -19.56 21.10 -8.12
N SER A 144 -20.31 20.04 -8.43
CA SER A 144 -19.75 18.69 -8.59
C SER A 144 -18.63 18.66 -9.62
N THR A 145 -18.68 19.48 -10.67
CA THR A 145 -17.64 19.62 -11.71
C THR A 145 -16.28 20.12 -11.20
N ASP A 146 -16.24 20.74 -10.02
CA ASP A 146 -14.99 21.19 -9.40
C ASP A 146 -14.25 20.03 -8.68
N TRP A 147 -14.91 18.88 -8.55
CA TRP A 147 -14.34 17.64 -8.04
C TRP A 147 -14.00 16.70 -9.19
N GLU A 148 -12.78 16.21 -9.20
CA GLU A 148 -12.27 15.36 -10.27
C GLU A 148 -13.04 14.04 -10.50
N PRO A 149 -13.66 13.39 -9.49
CA PRO A 149 -14.48 12.21 -9.70
C PRO A 149 -15.77 12.45 -10.52
N ASN A 150 -16.13 13.70 -10.79
CA ASN A 150 -17.35 14.03 -11.51
C ASN A 150 -17.40 13.39 -12.91
N GLY A 151 -18.54 12.78 -13.23
CA GLY A 151 -18.77 12.11 -14.51
C GLY A 151 -17.97 10.82 -14.72
N LYS A 152 -17.20 10.36 -13.72
CA LYS A 152 -16.38 9.15 -13.83
C LYS A 152 -17.10 7.94 -13.28
N ALA A 153 -16.91 6.81 -13.98
CA ALA A 153 -17.53 5.54 -13.62
C ALA A 153 -16.95 4.91 -12.33
N GLY A 154 -15.82 5.40 -11.83
CA GLY A 154 -15.13 4.88 -10.64
C GLY A 154 -13.65 5.30 -10.58
N VAL A 155 -12.96 4.83 -9.54
CA VAL A 155 -11.56 5.21 -9.24
C VAL A 155 -10.58 4.87 -10.37
N THR A 156 -10.87 3.82 -11.13
CA THR A 156 -10.03 3.38 -12.28
C THR A 156 -10.05 4.35 -13.46
N ALA A 157 -11.07 5.21 -13.56
CA ALA A 157 -11.12 6.31 -14.54
C ALA A 157 -10.52 7.62 -14.00
N GLY A 158 -10.06 7.61 -12.74
CA GLY A 158 -9.69 8.77 -11.95
C GLY A 158 -8.20 9.04 -11.80
N ILE A 159 -7.87 10.12 -11.09
CA ILE A 159 -6.51 10.44 -10.64
C ILE A 159 -5.91 9.39 -9.70
N TYR A 160 -6.73 8.58 -9.02
CA TYR A 160 -6.26 7.54 -8.09
C TYR A 160 -6.18 6.14 -8.71
N LYS A 161 -6.35 6.02 -10.03
CA LYS A 161 -6.29 4.74 -10.75
C LYS A 161 -4.99 3.97 -10.51
N GLU A 162 -3.87 4.66 -10.30
CA GLU A 162 -2.56 4.01 -10.12
C GLU A 162 -2.45 3.29 -8.77
N CYS A 163 -3.06 3.83 -7.71
CA CYS A 163 -3.16 3.14 -6.43
C CYS A 163 -4.05 1.90 -6.55
N GLU A 164 -5.24 2.01 -7.16
CA GLU A 164 -6.12 0.86 -7.40
C GLU A 164 -5.44 -0.23 -8.25
N ASN A 165 -4.75 0.16 -9.32
CA ASN A 165 -4.01 -0.77 -10.17
C ASN A 165 -2.86 -1.45 -9.44
N SER A 166 -2.18 -0.73 -8.54
CA SER A 166 -1.10 -1.30 -7.72
C SER A 166 -1.65 -2.29 -6.72
N ILE A 167 -2.77 -1.98 -6.04
CA ILE A 167 -3.45 -2.91 -5.13
C ILE A 167 -3.85 -4.18 -5.89
N ALA A 168 -4.48 -4.04 -7.06
CA ALA A 168 -4.87 -5.18 -7.89
C ALA A 168 -3.67 -6.00 -8.43
N ALA A 169 -2.49 -5.40 -8.61
CA ALA A 169 -1.27 -6.11 -8.98
C ALA A 169 -0.71 -6.92 -7.79
N PHE A 170 -0.73 -6.32 -6.59
CA PHE A 170 -0.38 -7.01 -5.35
C PHE A 170 -1.33 -8.19 -5.09
N ASP A 171 -2.64 -7.98 -5.14
CA ASP A 171 -3.66 -9.01 -4.91
C ASP A 171 -3.44 -10.23 -5.82
N ARG A 172 -3.24 -10.00 -7.13
CA ARG A 172 -2.95 -11.08 -8.09
C ARG A 172 -1.67 -11.85 -7.76
N THR A 173 -0.63 -11.15 -7.31
CA THR A 173 0.65 -11.78 -6.95
C THR A 173 0.50 -12.58 -5.66
N ALA A 174 -0.24 -12.05 -4.67
CA ALA A 174 -0.54 -12.72 -3.41
C ALA A 174 -1.39 -13.98 -3.63
N GLU A 175 -2.46 -13.89 -4.43
CA GLU A 175 -3.30 -15.03 -4.80
C GLU A 175 -2.51 -16.13 -5.51
N ALA A 176 -1.64 -15.76 -6.46
CA ALA A 176 -0.79 -16.72 -7.15
C ALA A 176 0.17 -17.43 -6.17
N ALA A 177 0.80 -16.68 -5.26
CA ALA A 177 1.69 -17.25 -4.24
C ALA A 177 0.95 -18.15 -3.25
N GLU A 178 -0.26 -17.79 -2.84
CA GLU A 178 -1.11 -18.60 -1.96
C GLU A 178 -1.55 -19.90 -2.65
N ALA A 179 -1.99 -19.83 -3.91
CA ALA A 179 -2.38 -21.01 -4.69
C ALA A 179 -1.22 -22.02 -4.82
N GLU A 180 0.01 -21.54 -5.00
CA GLU A 180 1.20 -22.39 -5.03
C GLU A 180 1.54 -22.97 -3.65
N THR A 181 1.38 -22.19 -2.59
CA THR A 181 1.59 -22.66 -1.22
C THR A 181 0.57 -23.75 -0.86
N GLN A 182 -0.70 -23.54 -1.20
CA GLN A 182 -1.77 -24.52 -1.02
C GLN A 182 -1.53 -25.81 -1.82
N LEU A 183 -0.96 -25.71 -3.02
CA LEU A 183 -0.56 -26.90 -3.79
C LEU A 183 0.51 -27.71 -3.05
N LEU A 184 1.53 -27.05 -2.48
CA LEU A 184 2.57 -27.71 -1.69
C LEU A 184 1.99 -28.33 -0.42
N ILE A 185 1.10 -27.63 0.28
CA ILE A 185 0.42 -28.15 1.47
C ILE A 185 -0.40 -29.39 1.12
N LYS A 186 -1.14 -29.38 0.01
CA LYS A 186 -1.92 -30.53 -0.46
C LYS A 186 -1.03 -31.71 -0.86
N LEU A 187 0.12 -31.47 -1.48
CA LEU A 187 1.12 -32.50 -1.77
C LEU A 187 1.70 -33.10 -0.48
N GLU A 188 1.88 -32.29 0.55
CA GLU A 188 2.30 -32.68 1.90
C GLU A 188 1.13 -33.22 2.76
N GLY A 189 -0.12 -33.20 2.31
CA GLY A 189 -1.23 -33.74 3.09
C GLY A 189 -1.09 -35.25 3.37
N ASP A 190 -1.84 -35.73 4.36
CA ASP A 190 -2.02 -37.18 4.60
C ASP A 190 -3.14 -37.77 3.73
N GLU A 191 -4.11 -36.93 3.35
CA GLU A 191 -5.20 -37.31 2.46
C GLU A 191 -4.79 -37.24 1.00
N ALA A 192 -5.33 -38.14 0.18
CA ALA A 192 -5.09 -38.14 -1.26
C ALA A 192 -5.65 -36.85 -1.90
N PRO A 193 -4.79 -35.95 -2.40
CA PRO A 193 -5.24 -34.64 -2.82
C PRO A 193 -5.86 -34.70 -4.21
N THR A 194 -6.92 -33.91 -4.42
CA THR A 194 -7.39 -33.60 -5.78
C THR A 194 -6.52 -32.48 -6.34
N LEU A 195 -5.56 -32.84 -7.19
CA LEU A 195 -4.60 -31.92 -7.80
C LEU A 195 -4.86 -31.77 -9.29
N GLY A 196 -4.95 -30.52 -9.77
CA GLY A 196 -4.96 -30.19 -11.19
C GLY A 196 -3.55 -30.21 -11.79
N PRO A 197 -3.42 -30.25 -13.12
CA PRO A 197 -2.12 -30.15 -13.79
C PRO A 197 -1.45 -28.79 -13.49
N LYS A 198 -0.12 -28.78 -13.39
CA LYS A 198 0.69 -27.56 -13.19
C LYS A 198 1.60 -27.34 -14.38
N GLU A 199 1.59 -26.13 -14.90
CA GLU A 199 2.49 -25.73 -15.97
C GLU A 199 3.72 -25.02 -15.40
N ILE A 200 4.88 -25.33 -15.98
CA ILE A 200 6.15 -24.66 -15.77
C ILE A 200 6.50 -24.00 -17.11
N ALA A 201 6.56 -22.67 -17.12
CA ALA A 201 6.87 -21.92 -18.32
C ALA A 201 8.30 -22.21 -18.81
N LYS A 202 8.55 -21.90 -20.08
CA LYS A 202 9.92 -21.89 -20.61
C LYS A 202 10.77 -20.89 -19.80
N ASP A 203 12.01 -21.25 -19.53
CA ASP A 203 13.01 -20.41 -18.83
C ASP A 203 12.63 -20.02 -17.38
N GLU A 204 11.64 -20.71 -16.79
CA GLU A 204 11.09 -20.36 -15.47
C GLU A 204 12.13 -20.43 -14.34
N PHE A 205 13.08 -21.36 -14.42
CA PHE A 205 14.14 -21.54 -13.43
C PHE A 205 15.40 -20.77 -13.79
N HIS A 206 15.80 -20.83 -15.05
CA HIS A 206 16.90 -20.07 -15.62
C HIS A 206 16.78 -20.09 -17.16
N LYS A 207 17.62 -19.31 -17.86
CA LYS A 207 17.68 -19.34 -19.31
C LYS A 207 17.88 -20.78 -19.80
N ASP A 208 17.03 -21.21 -20.72
CA ASP A 208 16.92 -22.55 -21.30
C ASP A 208 16.52 -23.66 -20.31
N ILE A 209 15.99 -23.32 -19.13
CA ILE A 209 15.57 -24.27 -18.09
C ILE A 209 14.17 -23.93 -17.53
N PRO A 210 13.12 -24.69 -17.88
CA PRO A 210 13.09 -25.71 -18.94
C PRO A 210 13.13 -25.07 -20.33
N LYS A 211 13.76 -25.75 -21.29
CA LYS A 211 13.92 -25.27 -22.69
C LYS A 211 12.58 -25.06 -23.41
N ASN A 212 11.58 -25.84 -23.04
CA ASN A 212 10.21 -25.75 -23.51
C ASN A 212 9.26 -25.68 -22.30
N LYS A 213 8.04 -25.18 -22.53
CA LYS A 213 6.96 -25.28 -21.55
C LYS A 213 6.78 -26.75 -21.14
N LEU A 214 6.74 -27.00 -19.83
CA LEU A 214 6.54 -28.33 -19.26
C LEU A 214 5.20 -28.36 -18.52
N THR A 215 4.44 -29.43 -18.69
CA THR A 215 3.20 -29.65 -17.93
C THR A 215 3.40 -30.86 -17.03
N ILE A 216 3.31 -30.65 -15.72
CA ILE A 216 3.22 -31.71 -14.73
C ILE A 216 1.75 -32.12 -14.67
N THR A 217 1.44 -33.36 -15.02
CA THR A 217 0.06 -33.82 -15.07
C THR A 217 -0.50 -34.08 -13.66
N ALA A 218 -1.83 -34.16 -13.55
CA ALA A 218 -2.47 -34.56 -12.30
C ALA A 218 -2.01 -35.96 -11.83
N ALA A 219 -1.75 -36.88 -12.77
CA ALA A 219 -1.26 -38.23 -12.46
C ALA A 219 0.17 -38.22 -11.90
N ASP A 220 1.04 -37.36 -12.45
CA ASP A 220 2.40 -37.18 -11.95
C ASP A 220 2.38 -36.63 -10.52
N LEU A 221 1.55 -35.61 -10.27
CA LEU A 221 1.39 -35.02 -8.93
C LEU A 221 0.84 -36.03 -7.91
N LYS A 222 -0.11 -36.87 -8.31
CA LYS A 222 -0.61 -37.98 -7.46
C LYS A 222 0.51 -38.97 -7.13
N THR A 223 1.32 -39.33 -8.11
CA THR A 223 2.47 -40.23 -7.92
C THR A 223 3.51 -39.64 -6.97
N VAL A 224 3.78 -38.34 -7.09
CA VAL A 224 4.69 -37.61 -6.19
C VAL A 224 4.14 -37.58 -4.78
N HIS A 225 2.85 -37.27 -4.59
CA HIS A 225 2.19 -37.32 -3.29
C HIS A 225 2.30 -38.71 -2.63
N GLU A 226 1.99 -39.79 -3.35
CA GLU A 226 2.07 -41.15 -2.82
C GLU A 226 3.49 -41.56 -2.42
N LYS A 227 4.51 -41.10 -3.16
CA LYS A 227 5.92 -41.32 -2.82
C LYS A 227 6.31 -40.52 -1.58
N LEU A 228 5.94 -39.24 -1.51
CA LEU A 228 6.19 -38.37 -0.35
C LEU A 228 5.52 -38.91 0.92
N HIS A 229 4.27 -39.34 0.82
CA HIS A 229 3.53 -39.91 1.94
C HIS A 229 4.14 -41.24 2.42
N ARG A 230 4.54 -42.14 1.49
CA ARG A 230 5.27 -43.37 1.84
C ARG A 230 6.60 -43.09 2.52
N PHE A 231 7.38 -42.15 1.97
CA PHE A 231 8.67 -41.76 2.53
C PHE A 231 8.52 -41.25 3.96
N ARG A 232 7.51 -40.41 4.23
CA ARG A 232 7.24 -39.89 5.57
C ARG A 232 6.84 -40.98 6.56
N LYS A 233 5.87 -41.82 6.19
CA LYS A 233 5.47 -42.99 7.00
C LYS A 233 6.63 -43.94 7.35
N SER A 234 7.61 -44.10 6.46
CA SER A 234 8.76 -44.96 6.70
C SER A 234 9.90 -44.29 7.49
N HIS A 235 9.85 -42.97 7.71
CA HIS A 235 10.92 -42.18 8.35
C HIS A 235 10.41 -41.28 9.50
N ASN A 236 9.33 -41.67 10.21
CA ASN A 236 8.70 -40.89 11.28
C ASN A 236 9.66 -40.27 12.33
N LYS A 237 10.81 -40.90 12.64
CA LYS A 237 11.83 -40.36 13.57
C LYS A 237 12.69 -39.25 12.97
N GLU A 238 13.02 -39.33 11.68
CA GLU A 238 13.74 -38.26 10.97
C GLU A 238 12.81 -37.09 10.64
N GLU A 239 11.51 -37.35 10.47
CA GLU A 239 10.49 -36.34 10.21
C GLU A 239 10.26 -35.41 11.41
N GLU A 240 10.27 -35.92 12.65
CA GLU A 240 10.27 -35.09 13.87
C GLU A 240 11.51 -34.19 13.94
N ASN A 241 12.69 -34.73 13.65
CA ASN A 241 13.94 -33.98 13.64
C ASN A 241 13.99 -32.92 12.53
N LEU A 242 13.51 -33.25 11.32
CA LEU A 242 13.41 -32.33 10.18
C LEU A 242 12.37 -31.24 10.42
N ARG A 243 11.20 -31.58 10.99
CA ARG A 243 10.21 -30.58 11.41
C ARG A 243 10.78 -29.65 12.47
N GLY A 244 11.46 -30.18 13.48
CA GLY A 244 12.14 -29.40 14.50
C GLY A 244 13.20 -28.46 13.91
N ALA A 245 14.07 -28.98 13.04
CA ALA A 245 15.09 -28.19 12.36
C ALA A 245 14.50 -27.11 11.44
N ARG A 246 13.41 -27.42 10.73
CA ARG A 246 12.71 -26.47 9.84
C ARG A 246 11.97 -25.39 10.64
N LEU A 247 11.35 -25.75 11.76
CA LEU A 247 10.73 -24.80 12.70
C LEU A 247 11.78 -23.86 13.28
N HIS A 248 12.93 -24.40 13.72
CA HIS A 248 14.04 -23.62 14.26
C HIS A 248 14.64 -22.67 13.20
N PHE A 249 14.82 -23.15 11.97
CA PHE A 249 15.26 -22.31 10.85
C PHE A 249 14.27 -21.17 10.55
N LEU A 250 12.96 -21.46 10.49
CA LEU A 250 11.93 -20.44 10.28
C LEU A 250 11.86 -19.45 11.43
N GLN A 251 12.02 -19.90 12.68
CA GLN A 251 12.13 -19.02 13.84
C GLN A 251 13.35 -18.11 13.76
N GLN A 252 14.52 -18.62 13.37
CA GLN A 252 15.71 -17.81 13.17
C GLN A 252 15.52 -16.78 12.05
N GLN A 253 14.89 -17.17 10.93
CA GLN A 253 14.59 -16.24 9.84
C GLN A 253 13.59 -15.15 10.26
N LEU A 254 12.56 -15.49 11.05
CA LEU A 254 11.62 -14.51 11.61
C LEU A 254 12.32 -13.54 12.57
N GLN A 255 13.23 -14.04 13.42
CA GLN A 255 14.04 -13.20 14.31
C GLN A 255 14.97 -12.28 13.52
N LEU A 256 15.66 -12.78 12.49
CA LEU A 256 16.48 -11.96 11.61
C LEU A 256 15.66 -10.86 10.94
N ASN A 257 14.51 -11.20 10.33
CA ASN A 257 13.62 -10.23 9.70
C ASN A 257 13.08 -9.19 10.69
N LYS A 258 12.73 -9.60 11.92
CA LYS A 258 12.35 -8.69 13.00
C LYS A 258 13.50 -7.73 13.34
N THR A 259 14.72 -8.25 13.47
CA THR A 259 15.91 -7.45 13.77
C THR A 259 16.24 -6.48 12.62
N THR A 260 16.10 -6.90 11.36
CA THR A 260 16.29 -6.03 10.18
C THR A 260 15.21 -4.96 10.09
N CYS A 261 13.95 -5.29 10.45
CA CYS A 261 12.87 -4.32 10.57
C CYS A 261 13.14 -3.31 11.69
N GLU A 262 13.59 -3.77 12.86
CA GLU A 262 13.97 -2.92 14.00
C GLU A 262 15.19 -2.04 13.70
N LEU A 263 16.18 -2.54 12.95
CA LEU A 263 17.34 -1.77 12.50
C LEU A 263 16.93 -0.71 11.45
N GLY A 264 16.00 -1.04 10.55
CA GLY A 264 15.42 -0.08 9.60
C GLY A 264 14.63 1.03 10.31
N VAL A 265 13.95 0.70 11.40
CA VAL A 265 13.23 1.67 12.27
C VAL A 265 14.18 2.52 13.12
N LYS A 266 15.38 2.01 13.46
CA LYS A 266 16.36 2.71 14.30
C LYS A 266 17.28 3.68 13.55
N HIS A 267 17.20 3.80 12.23
CA HIS A 267 17.95 4.82 11.50
C HIS A 267 17.32 6.21 11.70
N THR A 268 17.58 6.82 12.87
CA THR A 268 17.48 8.26 13.08
C THR A 268 18.62 8.98 12.36
N SER A 269 18.36 10.21 11.90
CA SER A 269 19.17 11.03 10.98
C SER A 269 20.58 11.44 11.45
N LYS A 270 21.18 10.77 12.44
CA LYS A 270 22.50 11.13 12.99
C LYS A 270 23.62 10.13 12.77
N ASP A 271 23.33 8.91 12.31
CA ASP A 271 24.40 7.92 12.07
C ASP A 271 24.83 7.95 10.60
N TYR A 272 25.43 9.07 10.17
CA TYR A 272 26.42 8.97 9.10
C TYR A 272 27.62 8.24 9.70
N CYS A 273 28.01 7.13 9.07
CA CYS A 273 29.24 6.42 9.37
C CYS A 273 30.43 7.38 9.25
N GLU A 274 30.85 7.99 10.36
CA GLU A 274 32.22 8.44 10.48
C GLU A 274 33.08 7.19 10.48
N VAL A 275 33.72 6.93 9.34
CA VAL A 275 34.80 5.95 9.24
C VAL A 275 36.00 6.53 9.98
N THR A 276 36.01 6.40 11.30
CA THR A 276 37.22 6.50 12.12
C THR A 276 37.69 5.09 12.42
N ASP A 277 38.53 4.57 11.52
CA ASP A 277 39.67 3.67 11.80
C ASP A 277 40.06 2.91 10.53
N THR A 278 40.93 3.54 9.73
CA THR A 278 41.65 2.89 8.65
C THR A 278 42.95 2.29 9.16
N GLU A 279 42.89 1.13 9.83
CA GLU A 279 44.07 0.25 9.89
C GLU A 279 43.64 -1.22 9.68
N PRO A 280 44.17 -1.90 8.65
CA PRO A 280 43.94 -3.34 8.48
C PRO A 280 44.76 -4.14 9.51
N PRO A 281 44.20 -5.20 10.11
CA PRO A 281 44.92 -6.03 11.06
C PRO A 281 46.07 -6.80 10.37
N LYS A 282 47.27 -6.70 10.94
CA LYS A 282 48.47 -7.45 10.54
C LYS A 282 48.29 -8.94 10.87
N CYS A 283 48.47 -9.81 9.88
CA CYS A 283 48.58 -11.25 10.09
C CYS A 283 50.02 -11.58 10.50
N ASP A 284 50.26 -11.79 11.80
CA ASP A 284 51.52 -12.36 12.27
C ASP A 284 51.55 -13.86 11.93
N GLY A 285 52.50 -14.21 11.09
CA GLY A 285 52.69 -15.56 10.57
C GLY A 285 53.05 -16.59 11.63
N LYS A 286 52.54 -17.80 11.43
CA LYS A 286 53.29 -19.03 11.73
C LYS A 286 53.28 -19.91 10.50
N GLU A 287 54.48 -20.31 10.12
CA GLU A 287 54.88 -20.92 8.86
C GLU A 287 54.45 -22.38 8.70
N GLN A 288 54.22 -22.71 7.43
CA GLN A 288 54.23 -23.99 6.70
C GLN A 288 53.17 -25.05 7.02
#